data_AF-A0A9D2TBT5-F1
#
_entry.id   AF-A0A9D2TBT5-F1
#
_cell.length_a   1.000
_cell.length_b   1.000
_cell.length_c   1.000
_cell.angle_alpha   90.00
_cell.angle_beta   90.00
_cell.angle_gamma   90.00
#
_symmetry.space_group_name_H-M   'P 1'
#
loop_
_entity.id
_entity.type
_entity.pdbx_description
1 polymer ?
#
loop_
_entity_poly.entity_id
_entity_poly.type
_entity_poly.pdbx_seq_one_letter_code
_entity_poly.pdbx_strand_id
1 'polypeptide(L)'
;APFTILDVSAYLGIEKLEDCQRGYRVKDPKNEANVVCPFCGDARGKASICVCRDGEVKNVFHCYDCGSGYNMVTLYAELKHMKGKDRYKRAYRELYRKKQRQGNGKMRSRRAMQQESQKVKKRASSQKKKMAKPLDKEQVDETYRAMLKYLTLEDVHKKDLVRRGVSEEIINRMVKKGYRSISVEESLTIARRLLKEGCKLEGVPGFFKNWKGEWDINFHEGNRGYLCPVYDIDGFLRGFQIRLDQPKKKNKYVWLSSSGMEKGTSITSLVGVSGTPKGERICLTEGILKAEIASQLLGVCFLGNPGIGNWRDLSEVLKAAKERGVRHVEEMYDMDKMLRLTCQEDYDENCSECEYQEEHGNPDFECPKKRLKRDTIRKGCNAAYRVCRELGLTCERKLWDVGDDGLWDEHEKGIDDWETRDLRKKDKRV
;
A
#
# COMPACT_ATOMS: atom_id res chain seq x y z
N ALA A 1 -28.05 -0.59 0.13
CA ALA A 1 -28.62 0.62 -0.52
C ALA A 1 -29.05 0.28 -1.95
N PRO A 2 -30.07 0.96 -2.51
CA PRO A 2 -30.57 0.69 -3.85
C PRO A 2 -29.63 1.17 -4.97
N PHE A 3 -28.62 1.99 -4.65
CA PHE A 3 -27.57 2.47 -5.55
C PHE A 3 -26.19 2.01 -5.07
N THR A 4 -25.22 1.99 -5.99
CA THR A 4 -23.81 1.70 -5.73
C THR A 4 -22.99 3.00 -5.71
N ILE A 5 -21.77 2.94 -5.19
CA ILE A 5 -20.82 4.05 -5.30
C ILE A 5 -20.50 4.41 -6.77
N LEU A 6 -20.57 3.44 -7.70
CA LEU A 6 -20.42 3.70 -9.14
C LEU A 6 -21.60 4.51 -9.69
N ASP A 7 -22.82 4.24 -9.24
CA ASP A 7 -24.00 5.03 -9.63
C ASP A 7 -23.84 6.48 -9.16
N VAL A 8 -23.41 6.66 -7.91
CA VAL A 8 -23.14 7.99 -7.33
C VAL A 8 -22.04 8.71 -8.08
N SER A 9 -20.95 8.01 -8.42
CA SER A 9 -19.85 8.53 -9.23
C SER A 9 -20.34 9.07 -10.56
N ALA A 10 -21.16 8.30 -11.27
CA ALA A 10 -21.74 8.72 -12.55
C ALA A 10 -22.66 9.94 -12.38
N TYR A 11 -23.46 10.00 -11.32
CA TYR A 11 -24.31 11.17 -11.05
C TYR A 11 -23.55 12.44 -10.71
N LEU A 12 -22.34 12.30 -10.18
CA LEU A 12 -21.48 13.41 -9.82
C LEU A 12 -20.52 13.79 -10.96
N GLY A 13 -20.56 13.07 -12.09
CA GLY A 13 -19.67 13.31 -13.22
C GLY A 13 -18.20 13.07 -12.89
N ILE A 14 -17.90 12.19 -11.92
CA ILE A 14 -16.52 11.88 -11.58
C ILE A 14 -15.89 11.12 -12.74
N GLU A 15 -14.84 11.70 -13.31
CA GLU A 15 -14.11 11.15 -14.45
C GLU A 15 -13.46 9.81 -14.10
N LYS A 16 -13.73 8.78 -14.91
CA LYS A 16 -13.10 7.47 -14.80
C LYS A 16 -11.84 7.45 -15.65
N LEU A 17 -10.79 6.86 -15.11
CA LEU A 17 -9.54 6.65 -15.82
C LEU A 17 -9.62 5.29 -16.53
N GLU A 18 -9.94 5.30 -17.83
CA GLU A 18 -10.24 4.10 -18.63
C GLU A 18 -9.03 3.17 -18.78
N ASP A 19 -7.83 3.74 -18.91
CA ASP A 19 -6.57 3.02 -18.86
C ASP A 19 -5.60 3.80 -17.99
N CYS A 20 -5.56 3.46 -16.70
CA CYS A 20 -4.40 3.80 -15.90
C CYS A 20 -3.20 3.05 -16.48
N GLN A 21 -2.57 3.59 -17.52
CA GLN A 21 -1.27 3.13 -18.03
C GLN A 21 -0.23 3.14 -16.88
N ARG A 22 -0.53 3.80 -15.75
CA ARG A 22 0.30 4.01 -14.56
C ARG A 22 -0.03 3.08 -13.39
N GLY A 23 0.41 1.81 -13.42
CA GLY A 23 0.67 0.98 -12.21
C GLY A 23 -0.48 0.62 -11.26
N TYR A 24 -1.60 1.35 -11.27
CA TYR A 24 -2.82 1.11 -10.52
C TYR A 24 -3.82 0.44 -11.47
N ARG A 25 -3.58 -0.80 -11.87
CA ARG A 25 -4.57 -1.51 -12.71
C ARG A 25 -5.70 -2.02 -11.81
N VAL A 26 -6.93 -1.67 -12.18
CA VAL A 26 -8.13 -2.19 -11.50
C VAL A 26 -8.24 -3.69 -11.79
N LYS A 27 -8.24 -4.52 -10.74
CA LYS A 27 -8.32 -5.99 -10.87
C LYS A 27 -9.69 -6.47 -11.36
N ASP A 28 -10.75 -5.76 -10.95
CA ASP A 28 -12.14 -6.07 -11.32
C ASP A 28 -12.88 -4.80 -11.76
N PRO A 29 -12.76 -4.41 -13.05
CA PRO A 29 -13.41 -3.21 -13.59
C PRO A 29 -14.95 -3.19 -13.45
N LYS A 30 -15.58 -4.33 -13.15
CA LYS A 30 -17.04 -4.40 -12.90
C LYS A 30 -17.41 -3.91 -11.50
N ASN A 31 -16.47 -3.98 -10.55
CA ASN A 31 -16.70 -3.64 -9.15
C ASN A 31 -15.79 -2.51 -8.66
N GLU A 32 -14.80 -2.12 -9.44
CA GLU A 32 -13.82 -1.12 -9.08
C GLU A 32 -13.52 -0.19 -10.26
N ALA A 33 -13.11 1.04 -9.99
CA ALA A 33 -12.65 1.99 -10.99
C ALA A 33 -11.65 2.94 -10.35
N ASN A 34 -10.59 3.30 -11.08
CA ASN A 34 -9.81 4.47 -10.74
C ASN A 34 -10.45 5.70 -11.35
N VAL A 35 -10.33 6.81 -10.64
CA VAL A 35 -10.98 8.06 -11.00
C VAL A 35 -10.03 9.22 -10.79
N VAL A 36 -10.31 10.35 -11.46
CA VAL A 36 -9.74 11.63 -11.04
C VAL A 36 -10.34 11.99 -9.68
N CYS A 37 -9.49 12.33 -8.70
CA CYS A 37 -9.98 12.67 -7.38
C CYS A 37 -10.78 13.99 -7.43
N PRO A 38 -12.08 14.00 -7.10
CA PRO A 38 -12.90 15.21 -7.17
C PRO A 38 -12.59 16.22 -6.05
N PHE A 39 -11.70 15.89 -5.12
CA PHE A 39 -11.30 16.76 -4.00
C PHE A 39 -9.94 17.41 -4.17
N CYS A 40 -9.01 16.75 -4.87
CA CYS A 40 -7.64 17.24 -5.04
C CYS A 40 -7.15 17.25 -6.49
N GLY A 41 -7.98 16.82 -7.44
CA GLY A 41 -7.62 16.78 -8.87
C GLY A 41 -6.64 15.67 -9.25
N ASP A 42 -6.22 14.78 -8.33
CA ASP A 42 -5.29 13.71 -8.67
C ASP A 42 -5.83 12.82 -9.79
N ALA A 43 -5.17 12.87 -10.96
CA ALA A 43 -5.47 12.05 -12.13
C ALA A 43 -4.46 10.91 -12.34
N ARG A 44 -3.61 10.62 -11.34
CA ARG A 44 -2.55 9.59 -11.44
C ARG A 44 -3.06 8.18 -11.17
N GLY A 45 -4.34 8.02 -10.86
CA GLY A 45 -4.96 6.74 -10.49
C GLY A 45 -4.89 6.43 -8.99
N LYS A 46 -4.57 7.41 -8.13
CA LYS A 46 -4.57 7.21 -6.67
C LYS A 46 -5.95 7.33 -6.03
N ALA A 47 -6.96 7.81 -6.75
CA ALA A 47 -8.35 7.74 -6.30
C ALA A 47 -9.05 6.53 -6.91
N SER A 48 -9.76 5.80 -6.06
CA SER A 48 -10.42 4.55 -6.41
C SER A 48 -11.84 4.50 -5.84
N ILE A 49 -12.73 3.88 -6.60
CA ILE A 49 -14.09 3.58 -6.23
C ILE A 49 -14.23 2.06 -6.21
N CYS A 50 -14.78 1.52 -5.12
CA CYS A 50 -14.92 0.08 -4.92
C CYS A 50 -16.32 -0.27 -4.43
N VAL A 51 -17.04 -1.06 -5.22
CA VAL A 51 -18.35 -1.64 -4.90
C VAL A 51 -18.17 -2.94 -4.12
N CYS A 52 -17.31 -3.83 -4.60
CA CYS A 52 -17.08 -5.15 -4.04
C CYS A 52 -15.61 -5.54 -4.17
N ARG A 53 -15.03 -6.08 -3.09
CA ARG A 53 -13.66 -6.61 -3.06
C ARG A 53 -13.60 -7.74 -2.03
N ASP A 54 -12.88 -8.81 -2.37
CA ASP A 54 -12.66 -9.98 -1.51
C ASP A 54 -13.96 -10.58 -0.93
N GLY A 55 -15.01 -10.62 -1.76
CA GLY A 55 -16.31 -11.16 -1.35
C GLY A 55 -17.11 -10.27 -0.39
N GLU A 56 -16.68 -9.03 -0.17
CA GLU A 56 -17.36 -8.04 0.66
C GLU A 56 -17.84 -6.83 -0.14
N VAL A 57 -19.05 -6.36 0.18
CA VAL A 57 -19.59 -5.13 -0.38
C VAL A 57 -18.95 -3.94 0.35
N LYS A 58 -18.05 -3.22 -0.33
CA LYS A 58 -17.37 -2.04 0.22
C LYS A 58 -18.20 -0.77 0.01
N ASN A 59 -18.59 -0.47 -1.24
CA ASN A 59 -19.32 0.75 -1.62
C ASN A 59 -18.69 2.06 -1.11
N VAL A 60 -17.39 2.21 -1.35
CA VAL A 60 -16.60 3.38 -0.91
C VAL A 60 -15.80 4.00 -2.04
N PHE A 61 -15.56 5.29 -1.90
CA PHE A 61 -14.53 6.06 -2.59
C PHE A 61 -13.35 6.23 -1.63
N HIS A 62 -12.13 6.12 -2.14
CA HIS A 62 -10.92 6.43 -1.38
C HIS A 62 -9.85 7.04 -2.29
N CYS A 63 -9.25 8.14 -1.86
CA CYS A 63 -8.09 8.77 -2.48
C CYS A 63 -6.84 8.58 -1.62
N TYR A 64 -5.86 7.86 -2.14
CA TYR A 64 -4.56 7.63 -1.50
C TYR A 64 -3.61 8.83 -1.59
N ASP A 65 -4.01 9.91 -2.30
CA ASP A 65 -3.25 11.16 -2.35
C ASP A 65 -3.70 12.11 -1.23
N CYS A 66 -4.94 12.60 -1.29
CA CYS A 66 -5.41 13.56 -0.30
C CYS A 66 -5.91 12.94 1.01
N GLY A 67 -6.12 11.62 1.04
CA GLY A 67 -6.63 10.87 2.21
C GLY A 67 -8.16 10.83 2.31
N SER A 68 -8.88 11.49 1.41
CA SER A 68 -10.35 11.50 1.41
C SER A 68 -10.93 10.10 1.20
N GLY A 69 -11.77 9.65 2.13
CA GLY A 69 -12.43 8.36 2.07
C GLY A 69 -13.90 8.47 2.50
N TYR A 70 -14.83 8.09 1.62
CA TYR A 70 -16.25 8.31 1.83
C TYR A 70 -17.08 7.13 1.36
N ASN A 71 -18.14 6.82 2.10
CA ASN A 71 -19.22 6.01 1.54
C ASN A 71 -20.02 6.83 0.53
N MET A 72 -20.86 6.13 -0.22
CA MET A 72 -21.72 6.68 -1.27
C MET A 72 -22.61 7.87 -0.88
N VAL A 73 -23.18 7.91 0.33
CA VAL A 73 -24.03 9.04 0.77
C VAL A 73 -23.17 10.24 1.18
N THR A 74 -22.08 9.97 1.91
CA THR A 74 -21.16 11.01 2.35
C THR A 74 -20.49 11.68 1.16
N LEU A 75 -20.00 10.91 0.18
CA LEU A 75 -19.38 11.44 -1.04
C LEU A 75 -20.30 12.45 -1.76
N TYR A 76 -21.57 12.08 -1.92
CA TYR A 76 -22.56 12.95 -2.57
C TYR A 76 -22.81 14.23 -1.77
N ALA A 77 -22.96 14.12 -0.45
CA ALA A 77 -23.20 15.26 0.41
C ALA A 77 -22.03 16.26 0.40
N GLU A 78 -20.78 15.75 0.42
CA GLU A 78 -19.59 16.61 0.38
C GLU A 78 -19.46 17.32 -0.97
N LEU A 79 -19.58 16.60 -2.09
CA LEU A 79 -19.43 17.19 -3.44
C LEU A 79 -20.61 18.09 -3.86
N LYS A 80 -21.75 18.01 -3.17
CA LYS A 80 -22.86 18.96 -3.30
C LYS A 80 -22.86 20.05 -2.25
N HIS A 81 -21.79 20.15 -1.44
CA HIS A 81 -21.63 21.15 -0.38
C HIS A 81 -22.84 21.24 0.56
N MET A 82 -23.46 20.09 0.85
CA MET A 82 -24.67 20.04 1.68
C MET A 82 -24.29 20.34 3.14
N LYS A 83 -25.01 21.28 3.75
CA LYS A 83 -24.79 21.71 5.14
C LYS A 83 -25.97 21.31 6.04
N GLY A 84 -25.73 21.34 7.36
CA GLY A 84 -26.73 21.06 8.40
C GLY A 84 -26.82 19.60 8.85
N LYS A 85 -27.47 19.37 9.99
CA LYS A 85 -27.57 18.05 10.65
C LYS A 85 -28.22 16.98 9.76
N ASP A 86 -29.18 17.37 8.92
CA ASP A 86 -29.92 16.45 8.04
C ASP A 86 -29.28 16.22 6.65
N ARG A 87 -28.06 16.72 6.42
CA ARG A 87 -27.43 16.69 5.08
C ARG A 87 -27.37 15.29 4.46
N TYR A 88 -27.02 14.27 5.23
CA TYR A 88 -26.95 12.89 4.73
C TYR A 88 -28.32 12.30 4.41
N LYS A 89 -29.36 12.66 5.18
CA LYS A 89 -30.75 12.25 4.93
C LYS A 89 -31.30 12.90 3.66
N ARG A 90 -30.93 14.16 3.39
CA ARG A 90 -31.26 14.86 2.14
C ARG A 90 -30.52 14.24 0.94
N ALA A 91 -29.20 14.05 1.06
CA ALA A 91 -28.37 13.39 0.05
C ALA A 91 -28.94 12.02 -0.35
N TYR A 92 -29.31 11.19 0.63
CA TYR A 92 -29.92 9.89 0.38
C TYR A 92 -31.25 10.00 -0.41
N ARG A 93 -32.13 10.95 -0.04
CA ARG A 93 -33.42 11.17 -0.72
C ARG A 93 -33.22 11.63 -2.16
N GLU A 94 -32.26 12.52 -2.41
CA GLU A 94 -31.95 13.00 -3.76
C GLU A 94 -31.37 11.88 -4.64
N LEU A 95 -30.40 11.12 -4.13
CA LEU A 95 -29.84 9.94 -4.81
C LEU A 95 -30.92 8.90 -5.14
N TYR A 96 -31.82 8.63 -4.19
CA TYR A 96 -32.93 7.71 -4.40
C TYR A 96 -33.87 8.19 -5.52
N ARG A 97 -34.25 9.48 -5.52
CA ARG A 97 -35.08 10.10 -6.56
C ARG A 97 -34.41 10.07 -7.94
N LYS A 98 -33.10 10.36 -8.00
CA LYS A 98 -32.31 10.27 -9.25
C LYS A 98 -32.32 8.84 -9.81
N LYS A 99 -32.12 7.84 -8.95
CA LYS A 99 -32.13 6.43 -9.38
C LYS A 99 -33.50 5.95 -9.84
N GLN A 100 -34.59 6.47 -9.28
CA GLN A 100 -35.94 6.20 -9.77
C GLN A 100 -36.18 6.71 -11.20
N ARG A 101 -35.48 7.78 -11.61
CA ARG A 101 -35.63 8.42 -12.92
C ARG A 101 -34.68 7.85 -13.99
N GLN A 102 -33.68 7.04 -13.64
CA GLN A 102 -32.82 6.37 -14.62
C GLN A 102 -33.59 5.24 -15.35
N GLY A 103 -34.05 5.50 -16.58
CA GLY A 103 -34.74 4.54 -17.46
C GLY A 103 -35.42 5.27 -18.62
N ASN A 104 -36.03 4.54 -19.56
CA ASN A 104 -36.77 5.07 -20.73
C ASN A 104 -38.07 5.82 -20.32
N GLY A 105 -37.96 6.88 -19.50
CA GLY A 105 -39.08 7.72 -19.05
C GLY A 105 -39.99 7.11 -17.98
N LYS A 106 -39.89 5.82 -17.66
CA LYS A 106 -40.72 5.16 -16.62
C LYS A 106 -40.04 5.14 -15.25
N MET A 107 -40.79 5.52 -14.21
CA MET A 107 -40.31 5.53 -12.82
C MET A 107 -39.98 4.10 -12.35
N ARG A 108 -38.73 3.85 -11.94
CA ARG A 108 -38.30 2.53 -11.45
C ARG A 108 -38.96 2.22 -10.10
N SER A 109 -39.55 1.01 -10.01
CA SER A 109 -40.17 0.54 -8.78
C SER A 109 -39.14 0.26 -7.68
N ARG A 110 -39.57 0.33 -6.42
CA ARG A 110 -38.74 -0.04 -5.26
C ARG A 110 -38.21 -1.47 -5.35
N ARG A 111 -39.02 -2.40 -5.89
CA ARG A 111 -38.64 -3.80 -6.13
C ARG A 111 -37.49 -3.92 -7.14
N ALA A 112 -37.54 -3.20 -8.26
CA ALA A 112 -36.48 -3.22 -9.27
C ALA A 112 -35.13 -2.72 -8.72
N MET A 113 -35.15 -1.68 -7.89
CA MET A 113 -33.93 -1.18 -7.22
C MET A 113 -33.39 -2.14 -6.14
N GLN A 114 -34.28 -2.83 -5.42
CA GLN A 114 -33.88 -3.87 -4.45
C GLN A 114 -33.24 -5.09 -5.12
N GLN A 115 -33.77 -5.51 -6.28
CA GLN A 115 -33.18 -6.61 -7.07
C GLN A 115 -31.75 -6.28 -7.55
N GLU A 116 -31.48 -5.04 -7.93
CA GLU A 116 -30.15 -4.61 -8.33
C GLU A 116 -29.15 -4.61 -7.16
N SER A 117 -29.58 -4.17 -5.98
CA SER A 117 -28.81 -4.31 -4.74
C SER A 117 -28.52 -5.78 -4.40
N GLN A 118 -29.49 -6.68 -4.63
CA GLN A 118 -29.30 -8.12 -4.48
C GLN A 118 -28.30 -8.69 -5.49
N LYS A 119 -28.22 -8.19 -6.73
CA LYS A 119 -27.19 -8.60 -7.70
C LYS A 119 -25.78 -8.32 -7.18
N VAL A 120 -25.54 -7.16 -6.57
CA VAL A 120 -24.25 -6.82 -5.95
C VAL A 120 -23.91 -7.78 -4.81
N LYS A 121 -24.88 -8.06 -3.92
CA LYS A 121 -24.71 -9.04 -2.83
C LYS A 121 -24.44 -10.45 -3.34
N LYS A 122 -25.13 -10.88 -4.41
CA LYS A 122 -24.91 -12.19 -5.06
C LYS A 122 -23.50 -12.29 -5.66
N ARG A 123 -22.99 -11.22 -6.29
CA ARG A 123 -21.62 -11.16 -6.80
C ARG A 123 -20.59 -11.27 -5.66
N ALA A 124 -20.76 -10.49 -4.60
CA ALA A 124 -19.92 -10.56 -3.40
C ALA A 124 -19.94 -11.98 -2.79
N SER A 125 -21.12 -12.58 -2.63
CA SER A 125 -21.27 -13.94 -2.14
C SER A 125 -20.59 -14.98 -3.06
N SER A 126 -20.69 -14.81 -4.38
CA SER A 126 -20.02 -15.69 -5.35
C SER A 126 -18.50 -15.60 -5.24
N GLN A 127 -17.94 -14.39 -5.16
CA GLN A 127 -16.50 -14.19 -4.91
C GLN A 127 -16.08 -14.82 -3.57
N LYS A 128 -16.86 -14.60 -2.51
CA LYS A 128 -16.60 -15.17 -1.18
C LYS A 128 -16.59 -16.71 -1.18
N LYS A 129 -17.46 -17.35 -1.97
CA LYS A 129 -17.50 -18.82 -2.10
C LYS A 129 -16.25 -19.39 -2.78
N LYS A 130 -15.62 -18.62 -3.66
CA LYS A 130 -14.38 -19.03 -4.33
C LYS A 130 -13.16 -18.85 -3.44
N MET A 131 -13.16 -17.84 -2.57
CA MET A 131 -12.02 -17.55 -1.71
C MET A 131 -11.93 -18.48 -0.51
N ALA A 132 -10.70 -18.76 -0.10
CA ALA A 132 -10.44 -19.48 1.14
C ALA A 132 -10.54 -18.53 2.34
N LYS A 133 -10.91 -19.08 3.50
CA LYS A 133 -10.78 -18.37 4.77
C LYS A 133 -9.28 -18.31 5.14
N PRO A 134 -8.74 -17.16 5.55
CA PRO A 134 -7.36 -17.09 6.03
C PRO A 134 -7.09 -18.07 7.16
N LEU A 135 -5.90 -18.68 7.16
CA LEU A 135 -5.41 -19.47 8.29
C LEU A 135 -4.95 -18.56 9.44
N ASP A 136 -4.73 -19.17 10.60
CA ASP A 136 -4.04 -18.52 11.70
C ASP A 136 -2.57 -18.23 11.35
N LYS A 137 -1.93 -17.39 12.17
CA LYS A 137 -0.60 -16.86 11.86
C LYS A 137 0.49 -17.94 11.93
N GLU A 138 0.32 -18.92 12.81
CA GLU A 138 1.23 -20.04 13.02
C GLU A 138 1.25 -20.96 11.80
N GLN A 139 0.08 -21.32 11.26
CA GLN A 139 -0.03 -22.14 10.05
C GLN A 139 0.48 -21.41 8.80
N VAL A 140 0.25 -20.10 8.72
CA VAL A 140 0.80 -19.27 7.63
C VAL A 140 2.33 -19.25 7.69
N ASP A 141 2.90 -19.05 8.88
CA ASP A 141 4.34 -19.06 9.12
C ASP A 141 4.97 -20.41 8.73
N GLU A 142 4.38 -21.51 9.17
CA GLU A 142 4.84 -22.87 8.86
C GLU A 142 4.92 -23.12 7.35
N THR A 143 3.83 -22.85 6.63
CA THR A 143 3.78 -23.04 5.17
C THR A 143 4.78 -22.15 4.44
N TYR A 144 4.94 -20.89 4.85
CA TYR A 144 5.92 -19.99 4.24
C TYR A 144 7.36 -20.40 4.53
N ARG A 145 7.69 -20.83 5.75
CA ARG A 145 9.03 -21.35 6.07
C ARG A 145 9.35 -22.61 5.28
N ALA A 146 8.38 -23.50 5.08
CA ALA A 146 8.54 -24.65 4.20
C ALA A 146 8.80 -24.23 2.75
N MET A 147 8.01 -23.27 2.22
CA MET A 147 8.18 -22.73 0.86
C MET A 147 9.58 -22.15 0.64
N LEU A 148 10.10 -21.40 1.62
CA LEU A 148 11.42 -20.74 1.52
C LEU A 148 12.60 -21.71 1.40
N LYS A 149 12.44 -22.99 1.76
CA LYS A 149 13.47 -24.04 1.58
C LYS A 149 13.70 -24.39 0.11
N TYR A 150 12.70 -24.11 -0.74
CA TYR A 150 12.72 -24.43 -2.17
C TYR A 150 13.16 -23.27 -3.06
N LEU A 151 13.42 -22.11 -2.47
CA LEU A 151 13.86 -20.93 -3.19
C LEU A 151 15.27 -20.55 -2.74
N THR A 152 16.00 -19.87 -3.61
CA THR A 152 17.30 -19.25 -3.31
C THR A 152 17.25 -17.76 -3.64
N LEU A 153 18.20 -16.98 -3.11
CA LEU A 153 18.40 -15.60 -3.57
C LEU A 153 19.38 -15.61 -4.74
N GLU A 154 18.91 -15.25 -5.93
CA GLU A 154 19.73 -15.22 -7.14
C GLU A 154 20.74 -14.07 -7.12
N ASP A 155 21.83 -14.24 -7.88
CA ASP A 155 22.93 -13.29 -7.89
C ASP A 155 22.55 -11.90 -8.44
N VAL A 156 21.60 -11.81 -9.37
CA VAL A 156 21.07 -10.51 -9.83
C VAL A 156 20.45 -9.71 -8.68
N HIS A 157 19.76 -10.40 -7.77
CA HIS A 157 19.12 -9.79 -6.62
C HIS A 157 20.12 -9.50 -5.49
N LYS A 158 21.14 -10.34 -5.32
CA LYS A 158 22.29 -10.01 -4.44
C LYS A 158 22.99 -8.73 -4.91
N LYS A 159 23.23 -8.58 -6.22
CA LYS A 159 23.80 -7.35 -6.81
C LYS A 159 22.90 -6.12 -6.57
N ASP A 160 21.57 -6.24 -6.62
CA ASP A 160 20.67 -5.14 -6.21
C ASP A 160 20.88 -4.74 -4.75
N LEU A 161 21.05 -5.70 -3.84
CA LEU A 161 21.33 -5.43 -2.43
C LEU A 161 22.72 -4.79 -2.22
N VAL A 162 23.76 -5.29 -2.88
CA VAL A 162 25.11 -4.70 -2.84
C VAL A 162 25.08 -3.25 -3.32
N ARG A 163 24.37 -2.96 -4.42
CA ARG A 163 24.20 -1.58 -4.93
C ARG A 163 23.50 -0.65 -3.92
N ARG A 164 22.71 -1.20 -3.00
CA ARG A 164 22.10 -0.46 -1.88
C ARG A 164 23.07 -0.27 -0.70
N GLY A 165 24.34 -0.64 -0.85
CA GLY A 165 25.37 -0.58 0.18
C GLY A 165 25.24 -1.66 1.24
N VAL A 166 24.57 -2.76 0.93
CA VAL A 166 24.42 -3.90 1.84
C VAL A 166 25.62 -4.84 1.67
N SER A 167 26.34 -5.13 2.75
CA SER A 167 27.49 -6.04 2.72
C SER A 167 27.06 -7.51 2.57
N GLU A 168 27.97 -8.36 2.09
CA GLU A 168 27.74 -9.80 1.95
C GLU A 168 27.33 -10.47 3.27
N GLU A 169 27.85 -10.00 4.41
CA GLU A 169 27.46 -10.49 5.73
C GLU A 169 25.99 -10.18 6.06
N ILE A 170 25.54 -8.96 5.76
CA ILE A 170 24.13 -8.56 5.93
C ILE A 170 23.24 -9.35 4.95
N ILE A 171 23.67 -9.51 3.69
CA ILE A 171 22.93 -10.33 2.71
C ILE A 171 22.76 -11.76 3.23
N ASN A 172 23.80 -12.37 3.80
CA ASN A 172 23.70 -13.70 4.39
C ASN A 172 22.71 -13.77 5.57
N ARG A 173 22.66 -12.73 6.41
CA ARG A 173 21.64 -12.62 7.46
C ARG A 173 20.23 -12.44 6.88
N MET A 174 20.08 -11.65 5.82
CA MET A 174 18.80 -11.48 5.11
C MET A 174 18.33 -12.80 4.48
N VAL A 175 19.23 -13.58 3.86
CA VAL A 175 18.94 -14.92 3.34
C VAL A 175 18.48 -15.84 4.49
N LYS A 176 19.12 -15.81 5.66
CA LYS A 176 18.65 -16.57 6.84
C LYS A 176 17.26 -16.15 7.31
N LYS A 177 16.88 -14.88 7.13
CA LYS A 177 15.53 -14.35 7.39
C LYS A 177 14.52 -14.62 6.26
N GLY A 178 14.88 -15.31 5.19
CA GLY A 178 13.93 -15.71 4.15
C GLY A 178 13.84 -14.77 2.94
N TYR A 179 14.81 -13.89 2.73
CA TYR A 179 14.92 -13.18 1.45
C TYR A 179 15.27 -14.18 0.33
N ARG A 180 14.44 -14.22 -0.71
CA ARG A 180 14.51 -15.21 -1.80
C ARG A 180 14.01 -14.63 -3.12
N SER A 181 14.54 -15.09 -4.23
CA SER A 181 14.02 -14.76 -5.56
C SER A 181 12.79 -15.60 -5.86
N ILE A 182 11.79 -15.03 -6.55
CA ILE A 182 10.65 -15.82 -6.99
C ILE A 182 11.04 -16.63 -8.22
N SER A 183 10.47 -17.83 -8.34
CA SER A 183 10.66 -18.71 -9.49
C SER A 183 9.30 -18.99 -10.13
N VAL A 184 9.06 -18.39 -11.30
CA VAL A 184 7.78 -18.52 -12.02
C VAL A 184 7.63 -19.95 -12.55
N GLU A 185 8.72 -20.52 -13.03
CA GLU A 185 8.79 -21.84 -13.63
C GLU A 185 8.58 -22.97 -12.59
N GLU A 186 9.00 -22.74 -11.34
CA GLU A 186 8.93 -23.75 -10.28
C GLU A 186 7.68 -23.63 -9.39
N SER A 187 6.83 -22.61 -9.55
CA SER A 187 5.70 -22.33 -8.66
C SER A 187 4.81 -23.56 -8.41
N LEU A 188 4.42 -24.26 -9.48
CA LEU A 188 3.64 -25.50 -9.43
C LEU A 188 4.38 -26.64 -8.74
N THR A 189 5.67 -26.79 -9.04
CA THR A 189 6.50 -27.85 -8.46
C THR A 189 6.68 -27.64 -6.96
N ILE A 190 6.90 -26.40 -6.52
CA ILE A 190 7.01 -26.03 -5.11
C ILE A 190 5.68 -26.30 -4.40
N ALA A 191 4.55 -25.85 -4.96
CA ALA A 191 3.23 -26.09 -4.37
C ALA A 191 2.94 -27.60 -4.20
N ARG A 192 3.28 -28.42 -5.20
CA ARG A 192 3.15 -29.89 -5.10
C ARG A 192 4.05 -30.49 -4.03
N ARG A 193 5.29 -30.02 -3.88
CA ARG A 193 6.21 -30.49 -2.82
C ARG A 193 5.68 -30.14 -1.44
N LEU A 194 5.18 -28.93 -1.24
CA LEU A 194 4.58 -28.49 0.03
C LEU A 194 3.38 -29.37 0.43
N LEU A 195 2.52 -29.73 -0.52
CA LEU A 195 1.42 -30.68 -0.25
C LEU A 195 1.92 -32.06 0.16
N LYS A 196 2.99 -32.56 -0.47
CA LYS A 196 3.60 -33.85 -0.09
C LYS A 196 4.21 -33.82 1.31
N GLU A 197 4.71 -32.67 1.74
CA GLU A 197 5.21 -32.42 3.11
C GLU A 197 4.07 -32.21 4.12
N GLY A 198 2.81 -32.22 3.70
CA GLY A 198 1.66 -32.03 4.58
C GLY A 198 1.31 -30.56 4.87
N CYS A 199 1.95 -29.60 4.20
CA CYS A 199 1.66 -28.19 4.38
C CYS A 199 0.25 -27.84 3.89
N LYS A 200 -0.43 -26.95 4.63
CA LYS A 200 -1.75 -26.43 4.23
C LYS A 200 -1.59 -25.18 3.38
N LEU A 201 -2.03 -25.26 2.12
CA LEU A 201 -1.97 -24.14 1.18
C LEU A 201 -3.25 -23.29 1.16
N GLU A 202 -4.40 -23.92 1.39
CA GLU A 202 -5.69 -23.23 1.44
C GLU A 202 -5.77 -22.29 2.64
N GLY A 203 -6.00 -21.01 2.38
CA GLY A 203 -6.02 -19.96 3.40
C GLY A 203 -4.68 -19.25 3.62
N VAL A 204 -3.63 -19.61 2.87
CA VAL A 204 -2.33 -18.91 2.90
C VAL A 204 -2.24 -17.93 1.72
N PRO A 205 -1.95 -16.63 1.96
CA PRO A 205 -1.85 -15.66 0.86
C PRO A 205 -0.78 -16.01 -0.17
N GLY A 206 -1.13 -15.87 -1.44
CA GLY A 206 -0.26 -16.21 -2.56
C GLY A 206 -0.50 -17.61 -3.12
N PHE A 207 -1.11 -18.52 -2.38
CA PHE A 207 -1.47 -19.85 -2.87
C PHE A 207 -2.92 -19.88 -3.36
N PHE A 208 -3.16 -20.56 -4.47
CA PHE A 208 -4.48 -20.68 -5.07
C PHE A 208 -4.61 -21.95 -5.91
N LYS A 209 -5.84 -22.28 -6.32
CA LYS A 209 -6.09 -23.30 -7.36
C LYS A 209 -6.13 -22.66 -8.73
N ASN A 210 -5.27 -23.12 -9.63
CA ASN A 210 -5.26 -22.66 -11.02
C ASN A 210 -6.44 -23.23 -11.82
N TRP A 211 -6.50 -22.90 -13.11
CA TRP A 211 -7.57 -23.35 -14.01
C TRP A 211 -7.63 -24.87 -14.24
N LYS A 212 -6.53 -25.59 -13.98
CA LYS A 212 -6.47 -27.07 -13.99
C LYS A 212 -6.91 -27.68 -12.66
N GLY A 213 -7.25 -26.86 -11.66
CA GLY A 213 -7.62 -27.32 -10.32
C GLY A 213 -6.43 -27.69 -9.43
N GLU A 214 -5.20 -27.43 -9.88
CA GLU A 214 -3.96 -27.70 -9.16
C GLU A 214 -3.56 -26.52 -8.28
N TRP A 215 -2.91 -26.81 -7.15
CA TRP A 215 -2.34 -25.76 -6.32
C TRP A 215 -1.12 -25.12 -6.97
N ASP A 216 -1.07 -23.80 -6.91
CA ASP A 216 -0.02 -22.99 -7.48
C ASP A 216 0.29 -21.80 -6.55
N ILE A 217 1.45 -21.18 -6.77
CA ILE A 217 1.86 -19.94 -6.10
C ILE A 217 1.69 -18.81 -7.11
N ASN A 218 1.21 -17.64 -6.67
CA ASN A 218 1.00 -16.49 -7.53
C ASN A 218 2.33 -15.79 -7.92
N PHE A 219 3.24 -16.56 -8.49
CA PHE A 219 4.45 -16.11 -9.17
C PHE A 219 4.14 -16.07 -10.67
N HIS A 220 4.36 -14.94 -11.30
CA HIS A 220 4.09 -14.74 -12.72
C HIS A 220 5.02 -13.66 -13.29
N GLU A 221 5.12 -13.58 -14.61
CA GLU A 221 6.04 -12.65 -15.28
C GLU A 221 5.91 -11.20 -14.78
N GLY A 222 4.66 -10.73 -14.60
CA GLY A 222 4.40 -9.37 -14.12
C GLY A 222 4.80 -9.06 -12.66
N ASN A 223 5.25 -10.04 -11.88
CA ASN A 223 5.71 -9.84 -10.51
C ASN A 223 7.11 -10.42 -10.23
N ARG A 224 7.91 -10.73 -11.27
CA ARG A 224 9.33 -11.13 -11.12
C ARG A 224 10.10 -10.18 -10.20
N GLY A 225 10.95 -10.78 -9.37
CA GLY A 225 11.72 -10.09 -8.36
C GLY A 225 12.03 -10.97 -7.16
N TYR A 226 12.29 -10.33 -6.01
CA TYR A 226 12.61 -11.02 -4.77
C TYR A 226 11.66 -10.71 -3.62
N LEU A 227 11.40 -11.75 -2.83
CA LEU A 227 10.61 -11.76 -1.62
C LEU A 227 11.33 -10.98 -0.51
N CYS A 228 10.64 -9.97 0.01
CA CYS A 228 10.90 -9.27 1.25
C CYS A 228 9.95 -9.84 2.32
N PRO A 229 10.42 -10.72 3.22
CA PRO A 229 9.61 -11.34 4.26
C PRO A 229 9.08 -10.31 5.25
N VAL A 230 7.83 -10.48 5.68
CA VAL A 230 7.15 -9.60 6.64
C VAL A 230 6.85 -10.38 7.90
N TYR A 231 7.60 -10.10 8.95
CA TYR A 231 7.40 -10.68 10.27
C TYR A 231 6.50 -9.79 11.12
N ASP A 232 5.61 -10.38 11.91
CA ASP A 232 4.91 -9.66 12.96
C ASP A 232 5.76 -9.52 14.22
N ILE A 233 5.20 -8.84 15.22
CA ILE A 233 5.90 -8.56 16.48
C ILE A 233 6.19 -9.84 17.29
N ASP A 234 5.44 -10.92 17.08
CA ASP A 234 5.70 -12.23 17.69
C ASP A 234 6.78 -13.02 16.96
N GLY A 235 7.23 -12.56 15.79
CA GLY A 235 8.22 -13.24 14.97
C GLY A 235 7.63 -14.27 13.99
N PHE A 236 6.30 -14.29 13.81
CA PHE A 236 5.68 -15.11 12.78
C PHE A 236 5.77 -14.42 11.41
N LEU A 237 6.12 -15.18 10.39
CA LEU A 237 6.16 -14.75 9.00
C LEU A 237 4.73 -14.68 8.45
N ARG A 238 4.23 -13.46 8.21
CA ARG A 238 2.83 -13.20 7.85
C ARG A 238 2.59 -13.01 6.36
N GLY A 239 3.64 -12.79 5.59
CA GLY A 239 3.55 -12.58 4.15
C GLY A 239 4.83 -12.02 3.56
N PHE A 240 4.72 -11.59 2.30
CA PHE A 240 5.84 -11.04 1.54
C PHE A 240 5.42 -9.82 0.72
N GLN A 241 6.25 -8.79 0.74
CA GLN A 241 6.34 -7.87 -0.38
C GLN A 241 7.32 -8.43 -1.41
N ILE A 242 7.00 -8.35 -2.70
CA ILE A 242 7.90 -8.69 -3.79
C ILE A 242 8.48 -7.39 -4.32
N ARG A 243 9.80 -7.22 -4.21
CA ARG A 243 10.52 -6.13 -4.88
C ARG A 243 10.65 -6.49 -6.35
N LEU A 244 9.96 -5.74 -7.20
CA LEU A 244 9.93 -6.01 -8.64
C LEU A 244 11.27 -5.71 -9.32
N ASP A 245 11.68 -6.62 -10.21
CA ASP A 245 12.82 -6.43 -11.13
C ASP A 245 12.59 -5.27 -12.09
N GLN A 246 11.38 -5.26 -12.67
CA GLN A 246 10.92 -4.24 -13.59
C GLN A 246 9.72 -3.50 -12.99
N PRO A 247 9.96 -2.48 -12.15
CA PRO A 247 8.90 -1.63 -11.62
C PRO A 247 8.09 -1.00 -12.76
N LYS A 248 6.77 -1.19 -12.73
CA LYS A 248 5.89 -0.43 -13.61
C LYS A 248 5.68 0.96 -13.00
N LYS A 249 6.44 1.93 -13.50
CA LYS A 249 6.48 3.32 -13.02
C LYS A 249 6.96 3.41 -11.56
N LYS A 250 6.22 4.10 -10.68
CA LYS A 250 6.59 4.29 -9.27
C LYS A 250 6.28 3.07 -8.39
N ASN A 251 5.63 2.03 -8.91
CA ASN A 251 5.27 0.86 -8.10
C ASN A 251 6.43 -0.15 -8.05
N LYS A 252 7.26 -0.02 -7.02
CA LYS A 252 8.46 -0.84 -6.80
C LYS A 252 8.18 -2.18 -6.12
N TYR A 253 7.02 -2.31 -5.46
CA TYR A 253 6.68 -3.46 -4.62
C TYR A 253 5.23 -3.91 -4.82
N VAL A 254 4.99 -5.21 -4.76
CA VAL A 254 3.64 -5.80 -4.74
C VAL A 254 3.52 -6.81 -3.62
N TRP A 255 2.33 -7.02 -3.08
CA TRP A 255 2.11 -8.09 -2.10
C TRP A 255 1.96 -9.44 -2.80
N LEU A 256 2.61 -10.48 -2.27
CA LEU A 256 2.31 -11.86 -2.65
C LEU A 256 0.90 -12.21 -2.15
N SER A 257 -0.08 -12.10 -3.04
CA SER A 257 -1.49 -12.24 -2.73
C SER A 257 -2.19 -13.07 -3.79
N SER A 258 -3.20 -13.84 -3.38
CA SER A 258 -4.08 -14.64 -4.24
C SER A 258 -5.52 -14.11 -4.20
N SER A 259 -5.71 -12.84 -3.87
CA SER A 259 -7.02 -12.16 -3.85
C SER A 259 -7.76 -12.34 -5.18
N GLY A 260 -9.02 -12.79 -5.10
CA GLY A 260 -9.89 -13.02 -6.26
C GLY A 260 -9.67 -14.33 -7.02
N MET A 261 -8.68 -15.14 -6.62
CA MET A 261 -8.40 -16.44 -7.24
C MET A 261 -9.20 -17.59 -6.57
N GLU A 262 -9.38 -18.69 -7.29
CA GLU A 262 -10.06 -19.88 -6.76
C GLU A 262 -9.26 -20.45 -5.59
N LYS A 263 -9.93 -20.66 -4.46
CA LYS A 263 -9.35 -21.01 -3.16
C LYS A 263 -8.22 -20.08 -2.70
N GLY A 264 -8.14 -18.87 -3.27
CA GLY A 264 -7.14 -17.88 -2.95
C GLY A 264 -7.47 -17.09 -1.69
N THR A 265 -6.42 -16.53 -1.10
CA THR A 265 -6.48 -15.68 0.09
C THR A 265 -5.90 -14.29 -0.21
N SER A 266 -6.57 -13.24 0.26
CA SER A 266 -6.07 -11.87 0.17
C SER A 266 -5.07 -11.57 1.30
N ILE A 267 -4.21 -10.57 1.10
CA ILE A 267 -3.36 -9.99 2.14
C ILE A 267 -3.43 -8.47 1.98
N THR A 268 -3.49 -7.77 3.11
CA THR A 268 -3.47 -6.31 3.17
C THR A 268 -2.08 -5.81 3.52
N SER A 269 -1.86 -4.49 3.44
CA SER A 269 -0.61 -3.90 3.92
C SER A 269 -0.40 -4.22 5.40
N LEU A 270 0.65 -4.97 5.71
CA LEU A 270 1.08 -5.30 7.08
C LEU A 270 2.33 -4.48 7.42
N VAL A 271 2.40 -3.97 8.64
CA VAL A 271 3.62 -3.41 9.24
C VAL A 271 4.54 -4.56 9.62
N GLY A 272 5.74 -4.57 9.04
CA GLY A 272 6.75 -5.58 9.34
C GLY A 272 7.63 -5.17 10.51
N VAL A 273 8.09 -6.15 11.28
CA VAL A 273 9.06 -5.96 12.37
C VAL A 273 10.41 -6.52 11.94
N SER A 274 11.42 -5.65 11.93
CA SER A 274 12.82 -6.01 11.69
C SER A 274 13.62 -5.83 12.98
N GLY A 275 14.26 -6.91 13.42
CA GLY A 275 14.99 -6.96 14.69
C GLY A 275 14.10 -7.43 15.83
N THR A 276 14.56 -7.25 17.07
CA THR A 276 13.79 -7.61 18.26
C THR A 276 13.44 -6.36 19.04
N PRO A 277 12.16 -6.09 19.36
CA PRO A 277 11.77 -4.97 20.20
C PRO A 277 12.26 -5.21 21.63
N LYS A 278 13.48 -4.73 21.93
CA LYS A 278 14.09 -4.78 23.25
C LYS A 278 14.19 -3.36 23.81
N GLY A 279 13.74 -3.18 25.04
CA GLY A 279 13.79 -1.90 25.75
C GLY A 279 12.65 -0.96 25.36
N GLU A 280 12.86 0.33 25.64
CA GLU A 280 11.79 1.32 25.58
C GLU A 280 11.65 2.01 24.22
N ARG A 281 12.55 1.73 23.27
CA ARG A 281 12.65 2.42 21.99
C ARG A 281 12.36 1.51 20.79
N ILE A 282 11.62 2.02 19.81
CA ILE A 282 11.48 1.41 18.49
C ILE A 282 11.57 2.46 17.39
N CYS A 283 12.16 2.12 16.25
CA CYS A 283 12.24 3.00 15.09
C CYS A 283 11.12 2.68 14.09
N LEU A 284 10.66 3.66 13.33
CA LEU A 284 9.57 3.53 12.35
C LEU A 284 9.99 4.14 11.02
N THR A 285 9.96 3.40 9.92
CA THR A 285 10.31 3.88 8.58
C THR A 285 9.38 3.33 7.49
N GLU A 286 9.42 3.84 6.26
CA GLU A 286 8.58 3.31 5.17
C GLU A 286 9.19 2.11 4.49
N GLY A 287 8.36 1.08 4.31
CA GLY A 287 8.69 -0.11 3.54
C GLY A 287 9.49 -1.14 4.33
N ILE A 288 9.34 -2.40 3.90
CA ILE A 288 9.87 -3.56 4.62
C ILE A 288 11.39 -3.69 4.44
N LEU A 289 11.87 -3.55 3.21
CA LEU A 289 13.30 -3.70 2.91
C LEU A 289 14.16 -2.64 3.62
N LYS A 290 13.67 -1.40 3.68
CA LYS A 290 14.37 -0.29 4.34
C LYS A 290 14.51 -0.52 5.85
N ALA A 291 13.41 -0.89 6.50
CA ALA A 291 13.41 -1.25 7.91
C ALA A 291 14.40 -2.39 8.22
N GLU A 292 14.48 -3.39 7.34
CA GLU A 292 15.42 -4.50 7.51
C GLU A 292 16.88 -4.04 7.42
N ILE A 293 17.24 -3.28 6.39
CA ILE A 293 18.61 -2.78 6.20
C ILE A 293 19.01 -1.90 7.39
N ALA A 294 18.18 -0.92 7.76
CA ALA A 294 18.45 -0.02 8.87
C ALA A 294 18.55 -0.77 10.21
N SER A 295 17.68 -1.76 10.46
CA SER A 295 17.75 -2.59 11.66
C SER A 295 19.05 -3.37 11.77
N GLN A 296 19.53 -3.96 10.66
CA GLN A 296 20.78 -4.71 10.67
C GLN A 296 22.03 -3.84 10.81
N LEU A 297 21.98 -2.59 10.33
CA LEU A 297 23.10 -1.64 10.45
C LEU A 297 23.16 -1.01 11.85
N LEU A 298 22.02 -0.62 12.39
CA LEU A 298 21.95 0.10 13.67
C LEU A 298 21.78 -0.82 14.89
N GLY A 299 21.46 -2.09 14.67
CA GLY A 299 21.24 -3.07 15.75
C GLY A 299 20.00 -2.79 16.60
N VAL A 300 19.04 -2.01 16.09
CA VAL A 300 17.80 -1.64 16.79
C VAL A 300 16.57 -2.18 16.06
N CYS A 301 15.44 -2.25 16.76
CA CYS A 301 14.18 -2.70 16.18
C CYS A 301 13.56 -1.62 15.30
N PHE A 302 13.17 -2.02 14.08
CA PHE A 302 12.45 -1.16 13.14
C PHE A 302 11.08 -1.73 12.80
N LEU A 303 10.09 -0.84 12.73
CA LEU A 303 8.81 -1.08 12.07
C LEU A 303 8.90 -0.56 10.64
N GLY A 304 8.71 -1.45 9.67
CA GLY A 304 8.55 -1.10 8.27
C GLY A 304 7.08 -0.92 7.95
N ASN A 305 6.63 0.32 7.75
CA ASN A 305 5.24 0.63 7.40
C ASN A 305 5.08 0.78 5.88
N PRO A 306 4.48 -0.19 5.15
CA PRO A 306 4.33 -0.12 3.71
C PRO A 306 3.18 0.81 3.33
N GLY A 307 3.55 2.07 3.10
CA GLY A 307 2.65 3.13 2.72
C GLY A 307 2.07 3.87 3.92
N ILE A 308 2.25 5.17 3.91
CA ILE A 308 1.78 6.15 4.90
C ILE A 308 0.29 6.07 5.29
N GLY A 309 -0.55 5.38 4.52
CA GLY A 309 -1.99 5.19 4.81
C GLY A 309 -2.32 4.01 5.73
N ASN A 310 -1.36 3.15 6.07
CA ASN A 310 -1.60 1.91 6.83
C ASN A 310 -1.60 2.11 8.36
N TRP A 311 -2.35 3.10 8.86
CA TRP A 311 -2.34 3.49 10.27
C TRP A 311 -3.06 2.52 11.21
N ARG A 312 -3.98 1.70 10.70
CA ARG A 312 -4.73 0.72 11.52
C ARG A 312 -3.81 -0.37 12.04
N ASP A 313 -3.11 -1.01 11.13
CA ASP A 313 -2.16 -2.07 11.44
C ASP A 313 -0.97 -1.51 12.25
N LEU A 314 -0.50 -0.30 11.91
CA LEU A 314 0.49 0.42 12.72
C LEU A 314 0.03 0.61 14.17
N SER A 315 -1.24 0.96 14.39
CA SER A 315 -1.80 1.13 15.74
C SER A 315 -1.82 -0.18 16.52
N GLU A 316 -2.18 -1.30 15.88
CA GLU A 316 -2.17 -2.62 16.50
C GLU A 316 -0.75 -3.06 16.88
N VAL A 317 0.22 -2.89 15.97
CA VAL A 317 1.62 -3.25 16.23
C VAL A 317 2.24 -2.37 17.31
N LEU A 318 1.99 -1.05 17.30
CA LEU A 318 2.50 -0.15 18.33
C LEU A 318 1.86 -0.41 19.69
N LYS A 319 0.58 -0.80 19.72
CA LYS A 319 -0.09 -1.22 20.96
C LYS A 319 0.59 -2.46 21.55
N ALA A 320 0.82 -3.49 20.73
CA ALA A 320 1.54 -4.69 21.16
C ALA A 320 2.99 -4.38 21.58
N ALA A 321 3.67 -3.46 20.89
CA ALA A 321 5.01 -3.01 21.27
C ALA A 321 5.00 -2.29 22.63
N LYS A 322 4.00 -1.46 22.90
CA LYS A 322 3.83 -0.77 24.19
C LYS A 322 3.62 -1.76 25.33
N GLU A 323 2.83 -2.81 25.11
CA GLU A 323 2.62 -3.90 26.07
C GLU A 323 3.94 -4.63 26.40
N ARG A 324 4.92 -4.60 25.49
CA ARG A 324 6.28 -5.16 25.68
C ARG A 324 7.30 -4.16 26.23
N GLY A 325 6.86 -2.98 26.66
CA GLY A 325 7.72 -2.00 27.32
C GLY A 325 8.16 -0.83 26.43
N VAL A 326 7.79 -0.79 25.14
CA VAL A 326 8.09 0.39 24.31
C VAL A 326 7.36 1.63 24.86
N ARG A 327 8.08 2.75 24.93
CA ARG A 327 7.60 4.07 25.37
C ARG A 327 7.94 5.19 24.39
N HIS A 328 8.96 4.96 23.56
CA HIS A 328 9.51 5.94 22.63
C HIS A 328 9.56 5.40 21.20
N VAL A 329 9.04 6.18 20.26
CA VAL A 329 9.05 5.88 18.83
C VAL A 329 9.89 6.92 18.09
N GLU A 330 10.94 6.48 17.41
CA GLU A 330 11.72 7.34 16.51
C GLU A 330 11.18 7.20 15.08
N GLU A 331 10.56 8.25 14.57
CA GLU A 331 10.08 8.29 13.19
C GLU A 331 11.21 8.68 12.24
N MET A 332 11.53 7.77 11.34
CA MET A 332 12.60 7.81 10.35
C MET A 332 12.03 7.58 8.94
N TYR A 333 10.90 8.22 8.62
CA TYR A 333 10.36 8.27 7.27
C TYR A 333 11.23 9.13 6.34
N ASP A 334 11.12 8.87 5.04
CA ASP A 334 11.87 9.52 3.98
C ASP A 334 11.86 11.05 4.10
N MET A 335 13.01 11.66 3.77
CA MET A 335 13.22 13.10 3.85
C MET A 335 12.42 13.92 2.83
N ASP A 336 11.67 13.27 1.93
CA ASP A 336 10.64 13.92 1.09
C ASP A 336 9.63 14.72 1.95
N LYS A 337 9.49 14.42 3.25
CA LYS A 337 8.70 15.21 4.21
C LYS A 337 9.24 16.63 4.41
N MET A 338 10.51 16.88 4.09
CA MET A 338 11.21 18.18 4.14
C MET A 338 11.58 18.68 2.73
N LEU A 339 10.94 18.16 1.67
CA LEU A 339 11.19 18.55 0.29
C LEU A 339 11.05 20.07 0.07
N ARG A 340 11.99 20.66 -0.67
CA ARG A 340 11.94 22.05 -1.11
C ARG A 340 10.82 22.23 -2.14
N LEU A 341 10.19 23.40 -2.13
CA LEU A 341 9.05 23.67 -3.03
C LEU A 341 9.39 24.53 -4.24
N THR A 342 10.63 24.98 -4.39
CA THR A 342 11.12 25.59 -5.62
C THR A 342 11.16 24.55 -6.73
N CYS A 343 10.82 24.94 -7.95
CA CYS A 343 10.76 24.02 -9.09
C CYS A 343 12.11 24.02 -9.81
N GLN A 344 12.70 22.85 -10.04
CA GLN A 344 13.94 22.73 -10.82
C GLN A 344 13.69 21.83 -12.04
N GLU A 345 12.62 22.15 -12.79
CA GLU A 345 12.15 21.35 -13.93
C GLU A 345 11.82 19.87 -13.59
N ASP A 346 11.53 19.57 -12.32
CA ASP A 346 11.44 18.19 -11.81
C ASP A 346 10.30 17.32 -12.41
N TYR A 347 9.37 17.90 -13.18
CA TYR A 347 8.13 17.25 -13.61
C TYR A 347 7.72 17.52 -15.09
N ASP A 348 8.70 17.72 -15.98
CA ASP A 348 8.59 17.89 -17.45
C ASP A 348 7.73 19.10 -17.90
N GLU A 349 7.22 19.12 -19.15
CA GLU A 349 6.51 20.20 -19.90
C GLU A 349 5.50 21.09 -19.13
N ASN A 350 5.04 20.65 -17.95
CA ASN A 350 4.18 21.42 -17.06
C ASN A 350 4.95 22.36 -16.09
N CYS A 351 6.29 22.35 -16.14
CA CYS A 351 7.14 23.21 -15.33
C CYS A 351 7.33 24.62 -15.92
N SER A 352 6.95 24.83 -17.19
CA SER A 352 6.97 26.14 -17.87
C SER A 352 6.19 27.24 -17.14
N GLU A 353 5.08 26.90 -16.48
CA GLU A 353 4.33 27.84 -15.64
C GLU A 353 5.07 28.17 -14.33
N CYS A 354 5.89 27.25 -13.81
CA CYS A 354 6.75 27.51 -12.66
C CYS A 354 7.92 28.43 -13.05
N GLU A 355 8.54 28.20 -14.21
CA GLU A 355 9.58 29.07 -14.78
C GLU A 355 9.07 30.49 -14.98
N TYR A 356 7.89 30.66 -15.58
CA TYR A 356 7.27 31.97 -15.78
C TYR A 356 7.09 32.74 -14.45
N GLN A 357 6.63 32.07 -13.40
CA GLN A 357 6.39 32.69 -12.08
C GLN A 357 7.70 33.00 -11.33
N GLU A 358 8.73 32.18 -11.51
CA GLU A 358 10.08 32.44 -10.97
C GLU A 358 10.77 33.60 -11.73
N GLU A 359 10.69 33.63 -13.07
CA GLU A 359 11.24 34.73 -13.91
C GLU A 359 10.54 36.08 -13.66
N HIS A 360 9.24 36.07 -13.37
CA HIS A 360 8.47 37.28 -13.05
C HIS A 360 8.54 37.65 -11.56
N GLY A 361 9.43 37.01 -10.79
CA GLY A 361 9.89 37.51 -9.50
C GLY A 361 8.90 37.35 -8.35
N ASN A 362 8.14 36.24 -8.30
CA ASN A 362 7.41 35.88 -7.08
C ASN A 362 8.29 35.00 -6.17
N PRO A 363 9.03 35.57 -5.19
CA PRO A 363 9.90 34.81 -4.30
C PRO A 363 9.14 33.83 -3.40
N ASP A 364 7.83 34.02 -3.22
CA ASP A 364 6.95 33.14 -2.44
C ASP A 364 6.28 32.05 -3.31
N PHE A 365 6.69 31.90 -4.57
CA PHE A 365 6.08 30.93 -5.47
C PHE A 365 6.37 29.49 -5.05
N GLU A 366 5.29 28.84 -4.60
CA GLU A 366 5.14 27.43 -4.29
C GLU A 366 4.92 26.51 -5.50
N CYS A 367 5.86 25.65 -5.95
CA CYS A 367 5.54 24.64 -6.98
C CYS A 367 4.35 23.76 -6.53
N PRO A 368 3.19 23.80 -7.21
CA PRO A 368 1.99 23.12 -6.75
C PRO A 368 2.17 21.59 -6.68
N LYS A 369 2.98 21.02 -7.58
CA LYS A 369 3.28 19.58 -7.62
C LYS A 369 4.17 19.15 -6.45
N LYS A 370 5.24 19.89 -6.15
CA LYS A 370 6.11 19.62 -4.99
C LYS A 370 5.33 19.80 -3.69
N ARG A 371 4.49 20.85 -3.61
CA ARG A 371 3.59 21.09 -2.46
C ARG A 371 2.65 19.92 -2.22
N LEU A 372 1.95 19.47 -3.26
CA LEU A 372 1.06 18.30 -3.17
C LEU A 372 1.80 17.03 -2.74
N LYS A 373 2.99 16.78 -3.28
CA LYS A 373 3.84 15.64 -2.87
C LYS A 373 4.19 15.72 -1.39
N ARG A 374 4.72 16.86 -0.94
CA ARG A 374 5.14 17.08 0.45
C ARG A 374 3.97 16.97 1.43
N ASP A 375 2.84 17.60 1.12
CA ASP A 375 1.65 17.59 1.99
C ASP A 375 1.06 16.18 2.11
N THR A 376 1.05 15.41 1.02
CA THR A 376 0.62 13.99 1.04
C THR A 376 1.49 13.16 1.97
N ILE A 377 2.81 13.33 1.91
CA ILE A 377 3.76 12.61 2.75
C ILE A 377 3.63 13.03 4.21
N ARG A 378 3.53 14.33 4.47
CA ARG A 378 3.32 14.89 5.82
C ARG A 378 2.00 14.44 6.45
N LYS A 379 0.91 14.33 5.68
CA LYS A 379 -0.36 13.75 6.17
C LYS A 379 -0.17 12.33 6.70
N GLY A 380 0.64 11.54 5.99
CA GLY A 380 1.08 10.22 6.41
C GLY A 380 1.81 10.21 7.74
N CYS A 381 2.86 11.03 7.84
CA CYS A 381 3.64 11.21 9.06
C CYS A 381 2.75 11.63 10.24
N ASN A 382 1.84 12.58 10.01
CA ASN A 382 0.90 13.08 11.02
C ASN A 382 -0.05 11.99 11.54
N ALA A 383 -0.45 11.04 10.69
CA ALA A 383 -1.25 9.90 11.12
C ALA A 383 -0.46 9.01 12.10
N ALA A 384 0.83 8.77 11.85
CA ALA A 384 1.68 8.02 12.78
C ALA A 384 1.85 8.74 14.13
N TYR A 385 2.05 10.06 14.13
CA TYR A 385 2.12 10.84 15.38
C TYR A 385 0.81 10.83 16.16
N ARG A 386 -0.33 10.86 15.45
CA ARG A 386 -1.64 10.74 16.09
C ARG A 386 -1.79 9.39 16.78
N VAL A 387 -1.42 8.29 16.11
CA VAL A 387 -1.44 6.94 16.70
C VAL A 387 -0.56 6.88 17.94
N CYS A 388 0.67 7.43 17.88
CA CYS A 388 1.56 7.46 19.04
C CYS A 388 0.93 8.23 20.22
N ARG A 389 0.33 9.40 19.94
CA ARG A 389 -0.35 10.21 20.95
C ARG A 389 -1.55 9.50 21.58
N GLU A 390 -2.39 8.87 20.76
CA GLU A 390 -3.55 8.08 21.22
C GLU A 390 -3.12 6.90 22.10
N LEU A 391 -1.97 6.31 21.82
CA LEU A 391 -1.38 5.23 22.62
C LEU A 391 -0.53 5.75 23.79
N GLY A 392 -0.35 7.06 23.98
CA GLY A 392 0.51 7.62 25.02
C GLY A 392 1.99 7.25 24.86
N LEU A 393 2.46 7.08 23.62
CA LEU A 393 3.86 6.91 23.26
C LEU A 393 4.47 8.27 22.92
N THR A 394 5.70 8.52 23.36
CA THR A 394 6.48 9.66 22.86
C THR A 394 6.95 9.36 21.45
N CYS A 395 6.94 10.37 20.57
CA CYS A 395 7.39 10.21 19.20
C CYS A 395 8.32 11.36 18.81
N GLU A 396 9.55 11.01 18.43
CA GLU A 396 10.55 11.94 17.94
C GLU A 396 10.71 11.79 16.42
N ARG A 397 10.63 12.90 15.69
CA ARG A 397 10.95 12.92 14.26
C ARG A 397 12.46 13.03 14.10
N LYS A 398 13.08 12.04 13.47
CA LYS A 398 14.47 12.12 13.03
C LYS A 398 14.57 12.76 11.65
N LEU A 399 15.60 13.58 11.49
CA LEU A 399 15.97 14.28 10.27
C LEU A 399 17.45 14.01 10.00
N TRP A 400 17.80 13.88 8.74
CA TRP A 400 19.18 13.78 8.26
C TRP A 400 19.25 14.49 6.91
N ASP A 401 20.46 14.79 6.44
CA ASP A 401 20.68 15.46 5.15
C ASP A 401 19.86 16.76 5.02
N VAL A 402 19.85 17.56 6.09
CA VAL A 402 19.16 18.86 6.12
C VAL A 402 20.16 20.00 6.10
N GLY A 403 19.91 20.99 5.25
CA GLY A 403 20.71 22.20 5.17
C GLY A 403 20.39 23.19 6.29
N ASP A 404 21.07 24.34 6.26
CA ASP A 404 20.91 25.40 7.28
C ASP A 404 19.50 25.99 7.34
N ASP A 405 18.72 25.85 6.26
CA ASP A 405 17.32 26.26 6.19
C ASP A 405 16.33 25.21 6.72
N GLY A 406 16.84 24.07 7.20
CA GLY A 406 16.05 22.97 7.74
C GLY A 406 15.28 22.17 6.70
N LEU A 407 15.55 22.37 5.40
CA LEU A 407 14.99 21.56 4.31
C LEU A 407 15.95 20.45 3.90
N TRP A 408 15.40 19.43 3.24
CA TRP A 408 16.20 18.30 2.75
C TRP A 408 17.11 18.76 1.59
N ASP A 409 18.40 18.43 1.68
CA ASP A 409 19.41 18.76 0.66
C ASP A 409 19.40 17.81 -0.56
N GLU A 410 18.54 16.79 -0.53
CA GLU A 410 18.27 15.89 -1.65
C GLU A 410 19.42 14.91 -2.00
N HIS A 411 20.39 14.69 -1.10
CA HIS A 411 21.45 13.70 -1.28
C HIS A 411 21.03 12.28 -0.83
N GLU A 412 20.45 12.17 0.36
CA GLU A 412 20.14 10.90 1.02
C GLU A 412 18.70 10.87 1.52
N LYS A 413 17.85 10.19 0.75
CA LYS A 413 16.40 10.22 0.96
C LYS A 413 15.93 9.38 2.15
N GLY A 414 16.32 8.11 2.16
CA GLY A 414 15.89 7.13 3.16
C GLY A 414 16.93 6.92 4.24
N ILE A 415 16.51 6.41 5.39
CA ILE A 415 17.44 6.03 6.47
C ILE A 415 18.40 4.92 6.01
N ASP A 416 17.94 3.99 5.18
CA ASP A 416 18.81 2.96 4.58
C ASP A 416 19.88 3.56 3.67
N ASP A 417 19.51 4.57 2.86
CA ASP A 417 20.47 5.29 2.03
C ASP A 417 21.49 6.06 2.89
N TRP A 418 21.02 6.77 3.92
CA TRP A 418 21.87 7.53 4.85
C TRP A 418 22.89 6.65 5.57
N GLU A 419 22.46 5.53 6.13
CA GLU A 419 23.35 4.61 6.87
C GLU A 419 24.33 3.86 5.94
N THR A 420 24.00 3.75 4.65
CA THR A 420 24.85 3.05 3.66
C THR A 420 25.68 3.99 2.77
N ARG A 421 25.60 5.31 2.95
CA ARG A 421 26.22 6.32 2.07
C ARG A 421 27.70 6.08 1.80
N ASP A 422 28.47 5.74 2.84
CA ASP A 422 29.92 5.56 2.72
C ASP A 422 30.28 4.23 2.06
N LEU A 423 29.44 3.20 2.25
CA LEU A 423 29.58 1.91 1.59
C LEU A 423 29.31 2.05 0.08
N ARG A 424 28.26 2.78 -0.30
CA ARG A 424 27.93 3.05 -1.71
C ARG A 424 28.97 3.92 -2.42
N LYS A 425 29.66 4.81 -1.71
CA LYS A 425 30.74 5.64 -2.27
C LYS A 425 32.01 4.84 -2.56
N LYS A 426 32.33 3.82 -1.76
CA LYS A 426 33.51 2.95 -1.98
C LYS A 426 33.36 2.08 -3.23
N ASP A 427 32.16 1.57 -3.49
CA ASP A 427 31.87 0.69 -4.63
C ASP A 427 31.89 1.43 -5.98
N LYS A 428 31.62 2.75 -5.99
CA LYS A 428 31.71 3.60 -7.19
C LYS A 428 33.14 3.96 -7.62
N ARG A 429 34.15 3.64 -6.81
CA ARG A 429 35.57 3.95 -7.07
C ARG A 429 36.36 2.74 -7.58
N VAL A 430 35.68 1.64 -7.92
CA VAL A 430 36.26 0.40 -8.46
C VAL A 430 35.87 0.21 -9.92
#